data_AF-A0AAU2JR43-F1
#
_entry.id   AF-A0AAU2JR43-F1
#
_cell.length_a   1.000
_cell.length_b   1.000
_cell.length_c   1.000
_cell.angle_alpha   90.00
_cell.angle_beta   90.00
_cell.angle_gamma   90.00
#
_symmetry.space_group_name_H-M   'P 1'
#
loop_
_entity.id
_entity.type
_entity.pdbx_description
1 polymer ?
#
loop_
_entity_poly.entity_id
_entity_poly.type
_entity_poly.pdbx_seq_one_letter_code
_entity_poly.pdbx_strand_id
1 'polypeptide(L)'
;MNALGAARTGWDLGSAVLWSTQEPCGMCAAAAGFTGVGEVRYLAPDPWALADGSAGSSGATPADGQVWLVAANAMFLRSVRVAAPGPHEPGILTHHRAVEPETTAFHDSVPPGLPAAGPVEHWLAETWPHLTAAAASRTRRTTGDPG
;
A
#
# COMPACT_ATOMS: atom_id res chain seq x y z
N MET A 1 9.90 8.29 6.91
CA MET A 1 10.79 9.09 7.79
C MET A 1 10.10 9.67 9.03
N ASN A 2 8.92 10.29 8.91
CA ASN A 2 8.27 10.98 10.05
C ASN A 2 8.05 10.10 11.29
N ALA A 3 7.72 8.81 11.12
CA ALA A 3 7.54 7.88 12.24
C ALA A 3 8.83 7.69 13.07
N LEU A 4 9.99 7.58 12.41
CA LEU A 4 11.29 7.45 13.09
C LEU A 4 11.67 8.75 13.81
N GLY A 5 11.38 9.91 13.20
CA GLY A 5 11.61 11.21 13.83
C GLY A 5 10.72 11.49 15.04
N ALA A 6 9.57 10.81 15.14
CA ALA A 6 8.66 10.89 16.29
C ALA A 6 8.96 9.86 17.39
N ALA A 7 9.89 8.93 17.15
CA ALA A 7 10.30 7.95 18.16
C ALA A 7 10.93 8.68 19.36
N ARG A 8 10.51 8.29 20.57
CA ARG A 8 11.05 8.91 21.79
C ARG A 8 12.50 8.49 21.99
N THR A 9 13.32 9.43 22.45
CA THR A 9 14.67 9.14 22.91
C THR A 9 14.63 8.06 24.01
N GLY A 10 15.42 6.99 23.83
CA GLY A 10 15.45 5.85 24.73
C GLY A 10 14.48 4.70 24.40
N TRP A 11 13.69 4.80 23.33
CA TRP A 11 13.01 3.63 22.79
C TRP A 11 14.03 2.63 22.25
N ASP A 12 13.88 1.37 22.66
CA ASP A 12 14.59 0.27 22.04
C ASP A 12 13.95 -0.05 20.70
N LEU A 13 14.46 0.58 19.64
CA LEU A 13 14.01 0.31 18.28
C LEU A 13 14.49 -1.05 17.78
N GLY A 14 15.53 -1.63 18.40
CA GLY A 14 16.08 -2.93 18.02
C GLY A 14 15.12 -4.09 18.26
N SER A 15 14.17 -3.94 19.18
CA SER A 15 13.08 -4.90 19.41
C SER A 15 11.75 -4.50 18.72
N ALA A 16 11.73 -3.38 18.00
CA ALA A 16 10.52 -2.86 17.36
C ALA A 16 10.38 -3.30 15.88
N VAL A 17 9.12 -3.41 15.44
CA VAL A 17 8.76 -3.60 14.03
C VAL A 17 8.19 -2.30 13.47
N LEU A 18 8.85 -1.73 12.46
CA LEU A 18 8.33 -0.60 11.70
C LEU A 18 7.39 -1.10 10.61
N TRP A 19 6.10 -0.77 10.73
CA TRP A 19 5.09 -1.07 9.73
C TRP A 19 4.92 0.08 8.75
N SER A 20 4.91 -0.25 7.46
CA SER A 20 4.65 0.68 6.36
C SER A 20 3.53 0.16 5.47
N THR A 21 2.71 1.05 4.90
CA THR A 21 1.72 0.64 3.89
C THR A 21 2.40 0.24 2.59
N GLN A 22 3.42 1.01 2.19
CA GLN A 22 4.19 0.80 0.97
C GLN A 22 5.62 0.38 1.30
N GLU A 23 6.26 -0.36 0.39
CA GLU A 23 7.67 -0.70 0.49
C GLU A 23 8.50 0.58 0.72
N PRO A 24 9.37 0.62 1.74
CA PRO A 24 10.20 1.79 1.98
C PRO A 24 11.16 2.03 0.80
N CYS A 25 11.16 3.23 0.24
CA CYS A 25 12.20 3.62 -0.72
C CYS A 25 13.60 3.54 -0.07
N GLY A 26 14.66 3.53 -0.90
CA GLY A 26 16.04 3.36 -0.41
C GLY A 26 16.45 4.30 0.73
N MET A 27 15.99 5.55 0.70
CA MET A 27 16.23 6.51 1.78
C MET A 27 15.53 6.10 3.10
N CYS A 28 14.26 5.67 3.03
CA CYS A 28 13.52 5.24 4.22
C CYS A 28 14.06 3.93 4.80
N ALA A 29 14.47 2.99 3.93
CA ALA A 29 15.13 1.76 4.34
C ALA A 29 16.46 2.04 5.05
N ALA A 30 17.29 2.92 4.48
CA ALA A 30 18.56 3.34 5.11
C ALA A 30 18.34 4.04 6.46
N ALA A 31 17.31 4.88 6.58
CA ALA A 31 16.98 5.54 7.84
C ALA A 31 16.55 4.54 8.92
N ALA A 32 15.77 3.51 8.57
CA ALA A 32 15.41 2.44 9.50
C ALA A 32 16.64 1.66 9.99
N GLY A 33 17.57 1.35 9.08
CA GLY A 33 18.86 0.73 9.43
C GLY A 33 19.71 1.61 10.34
N PHE A 34 19.83 2.92 10.03
CA PHE A 34 20.60 3.87 10.83
C PHE A 34 20.03 4.06 12.25
N THR A 35 18.70 4.01 12.38
CA THR A 35 18.02 4.14 13.69
C THR A 35 17.99 2.83 14.47
N GLY A 36 18.51 1.73 13.91
CA GLY A 36 18.59 0.44 14.57
C GLY A 36 17.24 -0.25 14.76
N VAL A 37 16.29 -0.03 13.85
CA VAL A 37 15.00 -0.75 13.87
C VAL A 37 15.25 -2.25 13.67
N GLY A 38 14.63 -3.09 14.50
CA GLY A 38 14.78 -4.54 14.46
C GLY A 38 14.21 -5.18 13.19
N GLU A 39 13.02 -4.77 12.78
CA GLU A 39 12.37 -5.28 11.56
C GLU A 39 11.57 -4.18 10.85
N VAL A 40 11.55 -4.21 9.52
CA VAL A 40 10.67 -3.37 8.71
C VAL A 40 9.73 -4.26 7.90
N ARG A 41 8.42 -4.06 8.07
CA ARG A 41 7.38 -4.78 7.32
C ARG A 41 6.54 -3.83 6.48
N TYR A 42 6.16 -4.26 5.28
CA TYR A 42 5.32 -3.48 4.37
C TYR A 42 4.12 -4.24 3.80
N LEU A 43 2.99 -3.57 3.57
CA LEU A 43 1.77 -4.21 3.07
C LEU A 43 1.75 -4.42 1.56
N ALA A 44 2.32 -3.48 0.79
CA ALA A 44 2.38 -3.56 -0.67
C ALA A 44 3.74 -3.08 -1.22
N PRO A 45 4.22 -3.66 -2.33
CA PRO A 45 5.38 -3.12 -3.04
C PRO A 45 5.11 -1.68 -3.50
N ASP A 46 6.13 -0.83 -3.50
CA ASP A 46 5.99 0.54 -4.00
C ASP A 46 5.51 0.51 -5.46
N PRO A 47 4.38 1.16 -5.78
CA PRO A 47 3.89 1.36 -7.13
C PRO A 47 4.94 1.78 -8.16
N TRP A 48 5.88 2.63 -7.77
CA TRP A 48 6.97 3.05 -8.64
C TRP A 48 8.00 1.95 -8.84
N ALA A 49 8.24 1.13 -7.80
CA ALA A 49 9.12 -0.03 -7.87
C ALA A 49 8.50 -1.18 -8.70
N LEU A 50 7.18 -1.27 -8.76
CA LEU A 50 6.49 -2.15 -9.71
C LEU A 50 6.70 -1.66 -11.16
N ALA A 51 6.73 -0.34 -11.37
CA ALA A 51 6.87 0.25 -12.69
C ALA A 51 8.27 0.11 -13.31
N ASP A 52 9.32 0.11 -12.49
CA ASP A 52 10.71 -0.05 -12.94
C ASP A 52 11.29 -1.46 -12.67
N GLY A 53 10.50 -2.36 -12.07
CA GLY A 53 10.91 -3.72 -11.76
C GLY A 53 11.84 -3.85 -10.54
N SER A 54 11.96 -2.80 -9.72
CA SER A 54 12.76 -2.79 -8.49
C SER A 54 12.01 -3.20 -7.22
N ALA A 55 10.78 -3.71 -7.33
CA ALA A 55 9.99 -4.20 -6.21
C ALA A 55 10.77 -5.25 -5.38
N GLY A 56 10.79 -5.08 -4.05
CA GLY A 56 11.55 -5.91 -3.11
C GLY A 56 13.01 -5.48 -2.90
N SER A 57 13.47 -4.38 -3.52
CA SER A 57 14.86 -3.91 -3.41
C SER A 57 15.20 -3.23 -2.07
N SER A 58 14.20 -2.92 -1.25
CA SER A 58 14.41 -2.21 0.04
C SER A 58 15.07 -3.06 1.12
N GLY A 59 15.06 -4.39 0.97
CA GLY A 59 15.46 -5.34 2.02
C GLY A 59 14.45 -5.46 3.17
N ALA A 60 13.30 -4.77 3.10
CA ALA A 60 12.21 -4.95 4.05
C ALA A 60 11.42 -6.23 3.75
N THR A 61 10.71 -6.73 4.76
CA THR A 61 9.93 -7.97 4.64
C THR A 61 8.49 -7.66 4.24
N PRO A 62 7.93 -8.27 3.18
CA PRO A 62 6.51 -8.13 2.88
C PRO A 62 5.65 -8.70 4.01
N ALA A 63 4.53 -8.05 4.28
CA ALA A 63 3.48 -8.58 5.13
C ALA A 63 2.61 -9.56 4.35
N ASP A 64 2.12 -10.59 5.04
CA ASP A 64 1.13 -11.49 4.48
C ASP A 64 -0.25 -10.82 4.48
N GLY A 65 -1.04 -11.07 3.42
CA GLY A 65 -2.43 -10.65 3.35
C GLY A 65 -2.76 -9.82 2.10
N GLN A 66 -3.33 -10.50 1.11
CA GLN A 66 -3.72 -9.89 -0.17
C GLN A 66 -4.73 -8.75 -0.01
N VAL A 67 -5.62 -8.85 0.98
CA VAL A 67 -6.58 -7.79 1.34
C VAL A 67 -5.86 -6.51 1.74
N TRP A 68 -4.81 -6.61 2.56
CA TRP A 68 -4.03 -5.47 3.02
C TRP A 68 -3.18 -4.86 1.90
N LEU A 69 -2.64 -5.69 1.01
CA LEU A 69 -1.93 -5.24 -0.19
C LEU A 69 -2.85 -4.39 -1.08
N VAL A 70 -4.04 -4.90 -1.42
CA VAL A 70 -5.00 -4.18 -2.27
C VAL A 70 -5.43 -2.87 -1.59
N ALA A 71 -5.68 -2.89 -0.28
CA ALA A 71 -6.04 -1.69 0.48
C ALA A 71 -4.91 -0.64 0.46
N ALA A 72 -3.67 -1.05 0.71
CA ALA A 72 -2.52 -0.17 0.73
C ALA A 72 -2.28 0.49 -0.63
N ASN A 73 -2.37 -0.27 -1.73
CA ASN A 73 -2.23 0.26 -3.08
C ASN A 73 -3.40 1.17 -3.47
N ALA A 74 -4.63 0.81 -3.13
CA ALA A 74 -5.79 1.67 -3.42
C ALA A 74 -5.68 3.02 -2.71
N MET A 75 -5.26 3.05 -1.43
CA MET A 75 -5.01 4.29 -0.70
C MET A 75 -3.88 5.12 -1.32
N PHE A 76 -2.81 4.47 -1.78
CA PHE A 76 -1.72 5.16 -2.45
C PHE A 76 -2.18 5.82 -3.76
N LEU A 77 -2.82 5.05 -4.65
CA LEU A 77 -3.34 5.54 -5.94
C LEU A 77 -4.33 6.68 -5.75
N ARG A 78 -5.13 6.61 -4.68
CA ARG A 78 -6.02 7.71 -4.27
C ARG A 78 -5.25 8.99 -3.99
N SER A 79 -4.15 8.90 -3.24
CA SER A 79 -3.32 10.06 -2.89
C SER A 79 -2.68 10.68 -4.14
N VAL A 80 -2.21 9.86 -5.08
CA VAL A 80 -1.70 10.30 -6.38
C VAL A 80 -2.77 11.05 -7.16
N ARG A 81 -3.99 10.49 -7.26
CA ARG A 81 -5.09 11.12 -8.01
C ARG A 81 -5.50 12.46 -7.42
N VAL A 82 -5.46 12.60 -6.10
CA VAL A 82 -5.73 13.87 -5.40
C VAL A 82 -4.59 14.88 -5.62
N ALA A 83 -3.34 14.44 -5.63
CA ALA A 83 -2.17 15.31 -5.79
C ALA A 83 -1.96 15.80 -7.25
N ALA A 84 -2.48 15.09 -8.24
CA ALA A 84 -2.38 15.44 -9.66
C ALA A 84 -3.78 15.73 -10.26
N PRO A 85 -4.44 16.84 -9.85
CA PRO A 85 -5.73 17.22 -10.39
C PRO A 85 -5.60 17.64 -11.86
N GLY A 86 -6.45 17.09 -12.71
CA GLY A 86 -6.45 17.41 -14.14
C GLY A 86 -7.33 16.46 -14.94
N PRO A 87 -7.54 16.76 -16.23
CA PRO A 87 -8.33 15.91 -17.12
C PRO A 87 -7.59 14.60 -17.49
N HIS A 88 -6.26 14.56 -17.32
CA HIS A 88 -5.43 13.42 -17.67
C HIS A 88 -5.17 12.54 -16.45
N GLU A 89 -5.21 11.22 -16.67
CA GLU A 89 -4.86 10.24 -15.64
C GLU A 89 -3.34 10.29 -15.36
N PRO A 90 -2.90 10.28 -14.10
CA PRO A 90 -1.48 10.24 -13.76
C PRO A 90 -0.83 8.96 -14.30
N GLY A 91 0.38 9.08 -14.87
CA GLY A 91 1.06 7.94 -15.52
C GLY A 91 1.25 6.72 -14.62
N ILE A 92 1.49 6.91 -13.31
CA ILE A 92 1.58 5.81 -12.35
C ILE A 92 0.26 5.05 -12.19
N LEU A 93 -0.89 5.74 -12.30
CA LEU A 93 -2.19 5.10 -12.24
C LEU A 93 -2.47 4.32 -13.53
N THR A 94 -2.12 4.88 -14.70
CA THR A 94 -2.17 4.17 -15.98
C THR A 94 -1.29 2.91 -15.98
N HIS A 95 -0.06 3.01 -15.44
CA HIS A 95 0.81 1.85 -15.29
C HIS A 95 0.19 0.80 -14.35
N HIS A 96 -0.34 1.23 -13.20
CA HIS A 96 -0.98 0.33 -12.24
C HIS A 96 -2.18 -0.42 -12.81
N ARG A 97 -2.94 0.18 -13.74
CA ARG A 97 -4.03 -0.53 -14.42
C ARG A 97 -3.54 -1.76 -15.17
N ALA A 98 -2.32 -1.73 -15.69
CA ALA A 98 -1.73 -2.85 -16.42
C ALA A 98 -1.20 -3.96 -15.49
N VAL A 99 -0.56 -3.60 -14.38
CA VAL A 99 0.11 -4.57 -13.49
C VAL A 99 -0.76 -5.05 -12.32
N GLU A 100 -1.71 -4.23 -11.87
CA GLU A 100 -2.59 -4.46 -10.71
C GLU A 100 -4.05 -4.09 -11.03
N PRO A 101 -4.68 -4.72 -12.04
CA PRO A 101 -6.01 -4.34 -12.53
C PRO A 101 -7.09 -4.44 -11.45
N GLU A 102 -7.05 -5.45 -10.57
CA GLU A 102 -8.05 -5.63 -9.50
C GLU A 102 -8.00 -4.49 -8.47
N THR A 103 -6.79 -4.03 -8.14
CA THR A 103 -6.60 -2.90 -7.25
C THR A 103 -7.14 -1.61 -7.88
N THR A 104 -6.88 -1.38 -9.17
CA THR A 104 -7.40 -0.20 -9.86
C THR A 104 -8.91 -0.22 -10.03
N ALA A 105 -9.51 -1.38 -10.29
CA ALA A 105 -10.95 -1.55 -10.34
C ALA A 105 -11.59 -1.25 -8.97
N PHE A 106 -10.99 -1.74 -7.88
CA PHE A 106 -11.44 -1.40 -6.53
C PHE A 106 -11.30 0.12 -6.26
N HIS A 107 -10.15 0.73 -6.57
CA HIS A 107 -9.93 2.17 -6.45
C HIS A 107 -11.03 2.99 -7.16
N ASP A 108 -11.40 2.59 -8.38
CA ASP A 108 -12.41 3.29 -9.18
C ASP A 108 -13.84 3.09 -8.64
N SER A 109 -14.09 1.98 -7.95
CA SER A 109 -15.39 1.69 -7.30
C SER A 109 -15.62 2.48 -6.01
N VAL A 110 -14.56 2.93 -5.35
CA VAL A 110 -14.65 3.64 -4.07
C VAL A 110 -14.97 5.12 -4.31
N PRO A 111 -16.04 5.66 -3.69
CA PRO A 111 -16.43 7.04 -3.87
C PRO A 111 -15.32 8.01 -3.43
N PRO A 112 -15.28 9.22 -4.00
CA PRO A 112 -14.27 10.19 -3.65
C PRO A 112 -14.40 10.75 -2.22
N GLY A 113 -13.25 10.86 -1.54
CA GLY A 113 -13.15 11.45 -0.21
C GLY A 113 -13.19 10.40 0.92
N LEU A 114 -12.96 10.86 2.15
CA LEU A 114 -13.31 10.07 3.34
C LEU A 114 -14.84 10.03 3.46
N PRO A 115 -15.44 8.97 4.05
CA PRO A 115 -16.87 8.91 4.25
C PRO A 115 -17.39 10.21 4.89
N ALA A 116 -18.33 10.86 4.20
CA ALA A 116 -18.95 12.08 4.68
C ALA A 116 -19.89 11.73 5.86
N ALA A 117 -19.37 11.87 7.08
CA ALA A 117 -20.09 11.71 8.34
C ALA A 117 -20.84 10.37 8.51
N GLY A 118 -20.12 9.36 9.01
CA GLY A 118 -20.66 8.09 9.50
C GLY A 118 -19.56 7.32 10.26
N PRO A 119 -19.90 6.31 11.08
CA PRO A 119 -18.90 5.47 11.73
C PRO A 119 -18.02 4.79 10.67
N VAL A 120 -16.70 4.81 10.86
CA VAL A 120 -15.75 4.18 9.93
C VAL A 120 -16.06 2.71 9.73
N GLU A 121 -16.62 2.06 10.75
CA GLU A 121 -17.05 0.67 10.77
C GLU A 121 -18.14 0.39 9.75
N HIS A 122 -19.07 1.32 9.54
CA HIS A 122 -20.14 1.16 8.56
C HIS A 122 -19.60 1.24 7.14
N TRP A 123 -18.77 2.24 6.87
CA TRP A 123 -18.10 2.38 5.58
C TRP A 123 -17.20 1.18 5.27
N LEU A 124 -16.48 0.68 6.28
CA LEU A 124 -15.69 -0.55 6.16
C LEU A 124 -16.59 -1.75 5.90
N ALA A 125 -17.71 -1.91 6.61
CA ALA A 125 -18.63 -3.03 6.40
C ALA A 125 -19.19 -3.06 4.96
N GLU A 126 -19.47 -1.89 4.37
CA GLU A 126 -19.91 -1.78 2.97
C GLU A 126 -18.76 -2.06 1.98
N THR A 127 -17.56 -1.57 2.26
CA THR A 127 -16.42 -1.63 1.33
C THR A 127 -15.66 -2.96 1.40
N TRP A 128 -15.67 -3.63 2.56
CA TRP A 128 -14.89 -4.83 2.85
C TRP A 128 -15.15 -6.01 1.90
N PRO A 129 -16.41 -6.33 1.51
CA PRO A 129 -16.69 -7.37 0.53
C PRO A 129 -16.03 -7.09 -0.83
N HIS A 130 -16.05 -5.83 -1.29
CA HIS A 130 -15.44 -5.44 -2.56
C HIS A 130 -13.91 -5.55 -2.51
N LEU A 131 -13.31 -5.11 -1.42
CA LEU A 131 -11.87 -5.25 -1.17
C LEU A 131 -11.45 -6.72 -1.14
N THR A 132 -12.21 -7.56 -0.44
CA THR A 132 -11.95 -9.00 -0.33
C THR A 132 -12.11 -9.70 -1.68
N ALA A 133 -13.10 -9.32 -2.48
CA ALA A 133 -13.30 -9.85 -3.83
C ALA A 133 -12.13 -9.47 -4.76
N ALA A 134 -11.65 -8.22 -4.70
CA ALA A 134 -10.48 -7.78 -5.46
C ALA A 134 -9.22 -8.57 -5.06
N ALA A 135 -8.99 -8.79 -3.76
CA ALA A 135 -7.88 -9.58 -3.25
C ALA A 135 -7.96 -11.06 -3.69
N ALA A 136 -9.14 -11.67 -3.65
CA ALA A 136 -9.35 -13.04 -4.11
C ALA A 136 -9.10 -13.17 -5.62
N SER A 137 -9.57 -12.20 -6.41
CA SER A 137 -9.33 -12.17 -7.86
C SER A 137 -7.85 -12.03 -8.20
N ARG A 138 -7.15 -11.11 -7.51
CA ARG A 138 -5.70 -10.94 -7.65
C ARG A 138 -4.98 -12.24 -7.34
N THR A 139 -5.34 -12.90 -6.24
CA THR A 139 -4.75 -14.18 -5.82
C THR A 139 -4.85 -15.19 -6.94
N ARG A 140 -6.07 -15.46 -7.45
CA ARG A 140 -6.31 -16.39 -8.57
C ARG A 140 -5.45 -16.08 -9.78
N ARG A 141 -5.34 -14.79 -10.17
CA ARG A 141 -4.50 -14.36 -11.29
C ARG A 141 -3.02 -14.65 -11.05
N THR A 142 -2.52 -14.34 -9.86
CA THR A 142 -1.08 -14.48 -9.53
C THR A 142 -0.66 -15.93 -9.26
N THR A 143 -1.57 -16.79 -8.78
CA THR A 143 -1.29 -18.20 -8.51
C THR A 143 -1.65 -19.11 -9.69
N GLY A 144 -2.41 -18.62 -10.67
CA GLY A 144 -2.89 -19.41 -11.80
C GLY A 144 -4.00 -20.41 -11.44
N ASP A 145 -4.67 -20.23 -10.30
CA ASP A 145 -5.70 -21.15 -9.80
C ASP A 145 -7.08 -20.78 -10.36
N PRO A 146 -7.75 -21.64 -11.17
CA PRO A 146 -9.00 -21.30 -11.84
C PRO A 146 -10.24 -21.29 -10.93
N GLY A 147 -10.14 -21.76 -9.69
CA GLY A 147 -11.25 -21.84 -8.74
C GLY A 147 -12.14 -23.06 -8.93
#